data_AF-A0A970HQL8-F1
#
_entry.id   AF-A0A970HQL8-F1
#
_cell.length_a   1.000
_cell.length_b   1.000
_cell.length_c   1.000
_cell.angle_alpha   90.00
_cell.angle_beta   90.00
_cell.angle_gamma   90.00
#
_symmetry.space_group_name_H-M   'P 1'
#
loop_
_entity.id
_entity.type
_entity.pdbx_description
1 polymer ?
#
loop_
_entity_poly.entity_id
_entity_poly.type
_entity_poly.pdbx_seq_one_letter_code
_entity_poly.pdbx_strand_id
1 'polypeptide(L)'
;MDKSFLMPLGIGDDVADAILAEVERSTKAAVDEATSLIKAEFEEKLRASSEKAQRALLEQKLNFAIERELSKAGARNIKAAKAVLNYTYDGGDFEGTPAGLTEAVRSLAEAEPYLFGSDYAYSGRKALSFVGIAPAEESDDDFMASDLTYSEYLRLYGKS
;
A
#
# COMPACT_ATOMS: atom_id res chain seq x y z
N MET A 1 -8.93 51.16 -1.06
CA MET A 1 -9.49 52.48 -0.70
C MET A 1 -8.54 53.51 -1.30
N ASP A 2 -9.04 54.58 -1.91
CA ASP A 2 -8.20 55.57 -2.60
C ASP A 2 -8.54 57.00 -2.12
N LYS A 3 -7.68 57.95 -2.46
CA LYS A 3 -7.87 59.36 -2.09
C LYS A 3 -9.17 59.96 -2.65
N SER A 4 -9.57 59.56 -3.86
CA SER A 4 -10.81 60.01 -4.50
C SER A 4 -12.07 59.63 -3.72
N PHE A 5 -12.01 58.58 -2.91
CA PHE A 5 -13.08 58.21 -1.99
C PHE A 5 -13.11 59.06 -0.71
N LEU A 6 -11.96 59.61 -0.28
CA LEU A 6 -11.80 60.31 1.00
C LEU A 6 -12.00 61.85 0.88
N MET A 7 -11.56 62.45 -0.23
CA MET A 7 -11.66 63.90 -0.43
C MET A 7 -13.10 64.45 -0.45
N PRO A 8 -14.11 63.78 -1.05
CA PRO A 8 -15.50 64.24 -1.00
C PRO A 8 -16.14 64.20 0.40
N LEU A 9 -15.52 63.49 1.35
CA LEU A 9 -15.97 63.39 2.75
C LEU A 9 -15.41 64.53 3.63
N GLY A 10 -14.71 65.50 3.03
CA GLY A 10 -14.12 66.63 3.75
C GLY A 10 -12.81 66.29 4.47
N ILE A 11 -12.20 65.14 4.15
CA ILE A 11 -10.88 64.77 4.67
C ILE A 11 -9.81 65.47 3.84
N GLY A 12 -8.97 66.29 4.49
CA GLY A 12 -7.84 66.97 3.86
C GLY A 12 -6.77 66.00 3.36
N ASP A 13 -5.99 66.41 2.35
CA ASP A 13 -5.04 65.54 1.64
C ASP A 13 -4.01 64.88 2.58
N ASP A 14 -3.44 65.63 3.53
CA ASP A 14 -2.50 65.12 4.54
C ASP A 14 -3.11 64.03 5.45
N VAL A 15 -4.39 64.17 5.78
CA VAL A 15 -5.13 63.23 6.63
C VAL A 15 -5.54 61.99 5.81
N ALA A 16 -5.86 62.16 4.53
CA ALA A 16 -6.17 61.06 3.63
C ALA A 16 -4.95 60.15 3.41
N ASP A 17 -3.76 60.72 3.26
CA ASP A 17 -2.50 59.97 3.16
C ASP A 17 -2.20 59.16 4.44
N ALA A 18 -2.39 59.77 5.61
CA ALA A 18 -2.17 59.09 6.89
C ALA A 18 -3.13 57.91 7.08
N ILE A 19 -4.41 58.05 6.70
CA ILE A 19 -5.41 56.98 6.78
C ILE A 19 -5.05 55.83 5.82
N LEU A 20 -4.68 56.13 4.58
CA LEU A 20 -4.30 55.11 3.61
C LEU A 20 -3.06 54.32 4.06
N ALA A 21 -2.03 55.01 4.55
CA ALA A 21 -0.82 54.37 5.07
C ALA A 21 -1.11 53.44 6.26
N GLU A 22 -2.02 53.83 7.15
CA GLU A 22 -2.41 53.00 8.31
C GLU A 22 -3.26 51.79 7.89
N VAL A 23 -4.16 51.96 6.91
CA VAL A 23 -4.93 50.85 6.33
C VAL A 23 -4.00 49.86 5.63
N GLU A 24 -3.00 50.33 4.88
CA GLU A 24 -2.00 49.45 4.25
C GLU A 24 -1.15 48.72 5.27
N ARG A 25 -0.76 49.38 6.36
CA ARG A 25 0.01 48.76 7.44
C ARG A 25 -0.79 47.68 8.16
N SER A 26 -2.03 47.98 8.54
CA SER A 26 -2.91 47.05 9.25
C SER A 26 -3.31 45.86 8.37
N THR A 27 -3.60 46.08 7.08
CA THR A 27 -3.87 44.99 6.13
C THR A 27 -2.66 44.10 5.93
N LYS A 28 -1.45 44.68 5.78
CA LYS A 28 -0.22 43.89 5.69
C LYS A 28 0.04 43.08 6.95
N ALA A 29 -0.12 43.68 8.13
CA ALA A 29 0.05 42.97 9.40
C ALA A 29 -0.94 41.80 9.53
N ALA A 30 -2.20 42.01 9.18
CA ALA A 30 -3.23 40.95 9.20
C ALA A 30 -2.92 39.82 8.20
N VAL A 31 -2.39 40.14 7.02
CA VAL A 31 -1.98 39.15 6.01
C VAL A 31 -0.74 38.38 6.48
N ASP A 32 0.25 39.05 7.06
CA ASP A 32 1.45 38.41 7.60
C ASP A 32 1.09 37.46 8.77
N GLU A 33 0.18 37.87 9.66
CA GLU A 33 -0.33 37.03 10.73
C GLU A 33 -1.07 35.81 10.17
N ALA A 34 -2.03 36.01 9.26
CA ALA A 34 -2.78 34.92 8.64
C ALA A 34 -1.86 33.93 7.91
N THR A 35 -0.85 34.42 7.17
CA THR A 35 0.11 33.55 6.48
C THR A 35 1.00 32.78 7.45
N SER A 36 1.37 33.36 8.59
CA SER A 36 2.15 32.65 9.62
C SER A 36 1.37 31.50 10.25
N LEU A 37 0.08 31.72 10.56
CA LEU A 37 -0.80 30.70 11.13
C LEU A 37 -1.05 29.56 10.15
N ILE A 38 -1.31 29.89 8.88
CA ILE A 38 -1.51 28.89 7.82
C ILE A 38 -0.24 28.04 7.64
N LYS A 39 0.95 28.66 7.65
CA LYS A 39 2.22 27.93 7.55
C LYS A 39 2.42 26.99 8.73
N ALA A 40 2.20 27.46 9.95
CA ALA A 40 2.35 26.64 11.16
C ALA A 40 1.40 25.42 11.14
N GLU A 41 0.13 25.63 10.81
CA GLU A 41 -0.85 24.53 10.69
C GLU A 41 -0.48 23.55 9.57
N PHE A 42 0.01 24.06 8.44
CA PHE A 42 0.43 23.23 7.32
C PHE A 42 1.66 22.39 7.66
N GLU A 43 2.66 22.96 8.34
CA GLU A 43 3.85 22.25 8.81
C GLU A 43 3.50 21.16 9.83
N GLU A 44 2.59 21.44 10.77
CA GLU A 44 2.11 20.45 11.73
C GLU A 44 1.42 19.28 11.03
N LYS A 45 0.49 19.57 10.11
CA LYS A 45 -0.20 18.54 9.31
C LYS A 45 0.77 17.73 8.46
N LEU A 46 1.76 18.39 7.85
CA LEU A 46 2.75 17.70 7.03
C LEU A 46 3.61 16.76 7.89
N ARG A 47 4.02 17.20 9.07
CA ARG A 47 4.78 16.36 10.01
C ARG A 47 3.97 15.15 10.46
N ALA A 48 2.74 15.37 10.92
CA ALA A 48 1.85 14.29 11.37
C ALA A 48 1.53 13.29 10.25
N SER A 49 1.27 13.79 9.04
CA SER A 49 1.02 12.96 7.85
C SER A 49 2.24 12.14 7.46
N SER A 50 3.43 12.77 7.44
CA SER A 50 4.69 12.10 7.13
C SER A 50 5.03 10.99 8.14
N GLU A 51 4.92 11.27 9.44
CA GLU A 51 5.15 10.27 10.50
C GLU A 51 4.18 9.08 10.37
N LYS A 52 2.90 9.34 10.10
CA LYS A 52 1.89 8.30 9.89
C LYS A 52 2.20 7.46 8.65
N ALA A 53 2.59 8.10 7.54
CA ALA A 53 2.94 7.41 6.31
C ALA A 53 4.18 6.53 6.50
N GLN A 54 5.22 7.04 7.17
CA GLN A 54 6.43 6.28 7.47
C GLN A 54 6.13 5.05 8.33
N ARG A 55 5.31 5.20 9.38
CA ARG A 55 4.89 4.05 10.22
C ARG A 55 4.09 3.03 9.42
N ALA A 56 3.11 3.46 8.62
CA ALA A 56 2.31 2.57 7.79
C ALA A 56 3.18 1.79 6.78
N LEU A 57 4.17 2.45 6.18
CA LEU A 57 5.12 1.80 5.27
C LEU A 57 5.98 0.75 5.99
N LEU A 58 6.51 1.07 7.18
CA LEU A 58 7.28 0.13 7.98
C LEU A 58 6.45 -1.08 8.40
N GLU A 59 5.22 -0.86 8.87
CA GLU A 59 4.27 -1.93 9.20
C GLU A 59 3.96 -2.82 7.99
N GLN A 60 3.74 -2.22 6.81
CA GLN A 60 3.50 -2.97 5.59
C GLN A 60 4.71 -3.79 5.17
N LYS A 61 5.92 -3.21 5.18
CA LYS A 61 7.17 -3.92 4.89
C LYS A 61 7.36 -5.10 5.85
N LEU A 62 7.09 -4.88 7.15
CA LEU A 62 7.26 -5.89 8.18
C LEU A 62 6.26 -7.03 8.00
N ASN A 63 4.99 -6.70 7.76
CA ASN A 63 3.95 -7.67 7.46
C ASN A 63 4.32 -8.53 6.25
N PHE A 64 4.82 -7.92 5.18
CA PHE A 64 5.26 -8.64 3.99
C PHE A 64 6.44 -9.57 4.28
N ALA A 65 7.44 -9.10 5.02
CA ALA A 65 8.58 -9.92 5.40
C ALA A 65 8.17 -11.13 6.26
N ILE A 66 7.28 -10.92 7.24
CA ILE A 66 6.71 -11.99 8.07
C ILE A 66 5.97 -13.02 7.21
N GLU A 67 5.08 -12.57 6.33
CA GLU A 67 4.29 -13.46 5.47
C GLU A 67 5.18 -14.26 4.52
N ARG A 68 6.23 -13.62 4.00
CA ARG A 68 7.23 -14.28 3.16
C ARG A 68 8.00 -15.36 3.92
N GLU A 69 8.49 -15.08 5.12
CA GLU A 69 9.24 -16.07 5.92
C GLU A 69 8.34 -17.21 6.39
N LEU A 70 7.11 -16.92 6.84
CA LEU A 70 6.12 -17.96 7.18
C LEU A 70 5.77 -18.85 5.97
N SER A 71 5.62 -18.25 4.79
CA SER A 71 5.37 -19.01 3.56
C SER A 71 6.57 -19.89 3.19
N LYS A 72 7.81 -19.39 3.33
CA LYS A 72 9.03 -20.19 3.09
C LYS A 72 9.15 -21.35 4.07
N ALA A 73 8.78 -21.13 5.33
CA ALA A 73 8.75 -22.16 6.35
C ALA A 73 7.61 -23.19 6.16
N GLY A 74 6.74 -23.01 5.15
CA GLY A 74 5.65 -23.92 4.87
C GLY A 74 4.51 -23.82 5.88
N ALA A 75 4.20 -22.61 6.36
CA ALA A 75 3.04 -22.38 7.23
C ALA A 75 1.74 -22.78 6.51
N ARG A 76 0.95 -23.68 7.11
CA ARG A 76 -0.34 -24.16 6.57
C ARG A 76 -1.38 -23.04 6.49
N ASN A 77 -1.36 -22.14 7.46
CA ASN A 77 -2.18 -20.94 7.50
C ASN A 77 -1.33 -19.76 7.98
N ILE A 78 -0.91 -18.92 7.03
CA ILE A 78 -0.05 -17.77 7.28
C ILE A 78 -0.68 -16.81 8.32
N LYS A 79 -2.00 -16.60 8.27
CA LYS A 79 -2.67 -15.70 9.22
C LYS A 79 -2.65 -16.27 10.64
N ALA A 80 -2.87 -17.56 10.80
CA ALA A 80 -2.82 -18.23 12.11
C ALA A 80 -1.39 -18.25 12.66
N ALA A 81 -0.41 -18.63 11.83
CA ALA A 81 0.99 -18.64 12.24
C ALA A 81 1.47 -17.23 12.61
N LYS A 82 1.08 -16.19 11.85
CA LYS A 82 1.35 -14.79 12.17
C LYS A 82 0.72 -14.34 13.49
N ALA A 83 -0.48 -14.82 13.83
CA ALA A 83 -1.15 -14.48 15.09
C ALA A 83 -0.45 -15.07 16.32
N VAL A 84 0.24 -16.20 16.16
CA VAL A 84 1.00 -16.87 17.23
C VAL A 84 2.47 -16.42 17.27
N LEU A 85 2.98 -15.88 16.16
CA LEU A 85 4.35 -15.37 16.05
C LEU A 85 4.57 -14.17 16.98
N ASN A 86 5.25 -14.40 18.09
CA ASN A 86 5.69 -13.34 19.00
C ASN A 86 6.98 -12.69 18.49
N TYR A 87 6.88 -11.90 17.42
CA TYR A 87 7.98 -11.13 16.85
C TYR A 87 7.70 -9.64 16.97
N THR A 88 8.59 -8.92 17.66
CA THR A 88 8.57 -7.46 17.73
C THR A 88 9.83 -6.94 17.06
N TYR A 89 9.65 -6.05 16.10
CA TYR A 89 10.76 -5.37 15.44
C TYR A 89 11.17 -4.14 16.26
N ASP A 90 12.47 -4.02 16.55
CA ASP A 90 13.06 -3.02 17.44
C ASP A 90 13.20 -1.63 16.82
N GLY A 91 12.85 -1.50 15.53
CA GLY A 91 12.76 -0.22 14.84
C GLY A 91 14.03 0.13 14.07
N GLY A 92 13.83 0.47 12.81
CA GLY A 92 14.86 0.74 11.82
C GLY A 92 14.26 0.67 10.42
N ASP A 93 14.98 1.17 9.42
CA ASP A 93 14.67 0.76 8.05
C ASP A 93 15.37 -0.56 7.78
N PHE A 94 14.67 -1.48 7.11
CA PHE A 94 15.23 -2.76 6.72
C PHE A 94 14.85 -3.05 5.29
N GLU A 95 15.81 -3.61 4.56
CA GLU A 95 15.59 -4.15 3.23
C GLU A 95 15.56 -5.68 3.29
N GLY A 96 14.46 -6.26 2.82
CA GLY A 96 14.30 -7.71 2.81
C GLY A 96 13.77 -8.26 4.13
N THR A 97 14.53 -9.14 4.78
CA THR A 97 14.11 -9.85 6.00
C THR A 97 14.71 -9.16 7.22
N PRO A 98 13.90 -8.65 8.17
CA PRO A 98 14.42 -8.02 9.38
C PRO A 98 15.11 -9.05 10.28
N ALA A 99 16.13 -8.60 11.01
CA ALA A 99 16.96 -9.46 11.83
C ALA A 99 16.14 -10.20 12.90
N GLY A 100 16.50 -11.46 13.16
CA GLY A 100 15.81 -12.31 14.14
C GLY A 100 14.47 -12.88 13.69
N LEU A 101 13.90 -12.42 12.57
CA LEU A 101 12.61 -12.93 12.07
C LEU A 101 12.71 -14.39 11.64
N THR A 102 13.78 -14.74 10.93
CA THR A 102 14.01 -16.12 10.46
C THR A 102 14.12 -17.09 11.64
N GLU A 103 14.88 -16.70 12.67
CA GLU A 103 15.02 -17.47 13.91
C GLU A 103 13.68 -17.60 14.65
N ALA A 104 12.92 -16.52 14.76
CA ALA A 104 11.60 -16.52 15.39
C ALA A 104 10.61 -17.45 14.66
N VAL A 105 10.60 -17.44 13.32
CA VAL A 105 9.76 -18.34 12.51
C VAL A 105 10.20 -19.79 12.69
N ARG A 106 11.51 -20.07 12.74
CA ARG A 106 12.01 -21.43 13.01
C ARG A 106 11.61 -21.92 14.40
N SER A 107 11.79 -21.11 15.43
CA SER A 107 11.38 -21.45 16.80
C SER A 107 9.86 -21.67 16.90
N LEU A 108 9.06 -20.90 16.17
CA LEU A 108 7.62 -21.12 16.09
C LEU A 108 7.29 -22.45 15.39
N ALA A 109 8.02 -22.82 14.33
CA ALA A 109 7.83 -24.08 13.64
C ALA A 109 8.20 -25.30 14.50
N GLU A 110 9.20 -25.17 15.37
CA GLU A 110 9.57 -26.19 16.35
C GLU A 110 8.56 -26.29 17.50
N ALA A 111 8.08 -25.16 18.01
CA ALA A 111 7.12 -25.12 19.12
C ALA A 111 5.71 -25.55 18.71
N GLU A 112 5.28 -25.17 17.50
CA GLU A 112 3.93 -25.40 16.99
C GLU A 112 3.94 -26.18 15.66
N PRO A 113 4.41 -27.44 15.60
CA PRO A 113 4.57 -28.18 14.35
C PRO A 113 3.29 -28.32 13.53
N TYR A 114 2.11 -28.32 14.18
CA TYR A 114 0.83 -28.43 13.49
C TYR A 114 0.49 -27.22 12.61
N LEU A 115 1.13 -26.07 12.84
CA LEU A 115 0.99 -24.87 12.01
C LEU A 115 1.82 -24.95 10.73
N PHE A 116 2.79 -25.87 10.65
CA PHE A 116 3.77 -25.98 9.58
C PHE A 116 3.75 -27.37 8.91
N GLY A 117 4.44 -27.49 7.78
CA GLY A 117 4.64 -28.77 7.10
C GLY A 117 3.84 -28.95 5.82
N SER A 118 4.37 -29.84 4.97
CA SER A 118 3.97 -30.08 3.58
C SER A 118 2.95 -31.20 3.38
N ASP A 119 2.43 -31.81 4.45
CA ASP A 119 1.47 -32.92 4.31
C ASP A 119 0.12 -32.48 3.73
N TYR A 120 -0.15 -31.17 3.77
CA TYR A 120 -1.18 -30.50 2.96
C TYR A 120 -0.54 -29.62 1.88
N ALA A 121 0.46 -30.14 1.17
CA ALA A 121 0.51 -29.84 -0.25
C ALA A 121 -0.86 -30.27 -0.78
N TYR A 122 -1.70 -29.29 -1.10
CA TYR A 122 -2.85 -29.48 -1.95
C TYR A 122 -2.32 -30.15 -3.22
N SER A 123 -2.28 -31.48 -3.23
CA SER A 123 -1.88 -32.32 -4.36
C SER A 123 -2.90 -32.03 -5.45
N GLY A 124 -2.66 -30.98 -6.22
CA GLY A 124 -3.67 -30.42 -7.11
C GLY A 124 -3.45 -28.99 -7.55
N ARG A 125 -2.70 -28.15 -6.82
CA ARG A 125 -2.23 -26.89 -7.42
C ARG A 125 -0.84 -27.08 -7.99
N LYS A 126 -0.79 -27.73 -9.17
CA LYS A 126 0.14 -27.26 -10.22
C LYS A 126 0.06 -25.74 -10.16
N ALA A 127 1.20 -25.06 -10.03
CA ALA A 127 1.24 -23.62 -10.26
C ALA A 127 0.47 -23.39 -11.56
N LEU A 128 -0.71 -22.79 -11.48
CA LEU A 128 -1.40 -22.32 -12.67
C LEU A 128 -0.46 -21.23 -13.18
N SER A 129 0.36 -21.59 -14.16
CA SER A 129 0.96 -20.61 -15.04
C SER A 129 -0.21 -19.79 -15.56
N PHE A 130 -0.36 -18.57 -15.05
CA PHE A 130 -1.30 -17.61 -15.60
C PHE A 130 -0.79 -17.28 -17.00
N VAL A 131 -1.25 -18.06 -17.98
CA VAL A 131 -1.23 -17.64 -19.38
C VAL A 131 -2.29 -16.55 -19.42
N GLY A 132 -1.88 -15.32 -19.68
CA GLY A 132 -2.79 -14.18 -19.75
C GLY A 132 -3.95 -14.46 -20.70
N ILE A 133 -5.07 -13.76 -20.51
CA ILE A 133 -6.18 -13.79 -21.46
C ILE A 133 -5.65 -13.21 -22.77
N ALA A 134 -5.33 -14.07 -23.74
CA ALA A 134 -5.18 -13.65 -25.12
C ALA A 134 -6.58 -13.24 -25.63
N PRO A 135 -6.72 -12.12 -26.35
CA PRO A 135 -7.98 -11.81 -27.02
C PRO A 135 -8.34 -12.98 -27.94
N ALA A 136 -9.62 -13.35 -27.95
CA ALA A 136 -10.11 -14.54 -28.66
C ALA A 136 -9.60 -14.58 -30.11
N GLU A 137 -8.71 -15.52 -30.36
CA GLU A 137 -8.49 -16.08 -31.70
C GLU A 137 -9.45 -17.27 -31.76
N GLU A 138 -10.41 -17.24 -32.69
CA GLU A 138 -11.29 -18.38 -32.96
C GLU A 138 -10.41 -19.57 -33.39
N SER A 139 -10.09 -20.47 -32.47
CA SER A 139 -9.72 -21.84 -32.81
C SER A 139 -10.93 -22.74 -32.56
N ASP A 140 -11.56 -23.16 -33.65
CA ASP A 140 -12.51 -24.27 -33.70
C ASP A 140 -11.78 -25.58 -33.35
N ASP A 141 -11.45 -25.77 -32.08
CA ASP A 141 -10.90 -27.04 -31.58
C ASP A 141 -12.05 -27.94 -31.08
N ASP A 142 -12.92 -28.33 -32.01
CA ASP A 142 -13.71 -29.53 -31.84
C ASP A 142 -12.73 -30.72 -31.95
N PHE A 143 -12.47 -31.40 -30.83
CA PHE A 143 -11.67 -32.63 -30.81
C PHE A 143 -12.34 -33.70 -31.69
N MET A 144 -11.91 -33.82 -32.94
CA MET A 144 -12.53 -34.72 -33.92
C MET A 144 -11.94 -36.12 -33.77
N ALA A 145 -12.82 -37.13 -33.91
CA ALA A 145 -12.43 -38.54 -33.90
C ALA A 145 -11.40 -38.93 -34.99
N SER A 146 -11.14 -38.05 -35.96
CA SER A 146 -10.09 -38.18 -36.98
C SER A 146 -8.68 -38.06 -36.43
N ASP A 147 -8.50 -37.44 -35.25
CA ASP A 147 -7.18 -37.18 -34.67
C ASP A 147 -6.67 -38.35 -33.82
N LEU A 148 -7.49 -39.38 -33.64
CA LEU A 148 -7.11 -40.62 -32.99
C LEU A 148 -6.59 -41.64 -34.00
N THR A 149 -5.55 -42.39 -33.61
CA THR A 149 -5.16 -43.57 -34.38
C THR A 149 -6.27 -44.63 -34.33
N TYR A 150 -6.36 -45.48 -35.37
CA TYR A 150 -7.40 -46.53 -35.45
C TYR A 150 -7.41 -47.44 -34.20
N SER A 151 -6.23 -47.69 -33.63
CA SER A 151 -6.05 -48.42 -32.37
C SER A 151 -6.61 -47.71 -31.13
N GLU A 152 -6.52 -46.38 -31.08
CA GLU A 152 -7.05 -45.59 -29.95
C GLU A 152 -8.57 -45.40 -30.08
N TYR A 153 -9.05 -45.24 -31.32
CA TYR A 153 -10.48 -45.22 -31.62
C TYR A 153 -11.17 -46.51 -31.18
N LEU A 154 -10.59 -47.67 -31.51
CA LEU A 154 -11.15 -48.97 -31.10
C LEU A 154 -11.11 -49.19 -29.57
N ARG A 155 -10.14 -48.63 -28.84
CA ARG A 155 -10.13 -48.70 -27.37
C ARG A 155 -11.25 -47.91 -26.72
N LEU A 156 -11.58 -46.76 -27.28
CA LEU A 156 -12.57 -45.84 -26.70
C LEU A 156 -14.00 -46.14 -27.16
N TYR A 157 -14.16 -46.56 -28.41
CA TYR A 157 -15.48 -46.68 -29.06
C TYR A 157 -15.75 -48.07 -29.66
N GLY A 158 -14.76 -48.96 -29.71
CA GLY A 158 -14.93 -50.34 -30.13
C GLY A 158 -15.57 -51.18 -29.02
N LYS A 159 -16.89 -51.12 -28.90
CA LYS A 159 -17.63 -52.09 -28.08
C LYS A 159 -17.40 -53.52 -28.59
N SER A 160 -17.14 -54.44 -27.66
CA SER A 160 -17.07 -55.89 -27.87
C SER A 160 -18.40 -56.49 -28.33
#